data_AF-A0A0F9FJE0-F1
#
_entry.id   AF-A0A0F9FJE0-F1
#
_cell.length_a   1.000
_cell.length_b   1.000
_cell.length_c   1.000
_cell.angle_alpha   90.00
_cell.angle_beta   90.00
_cell.angle_gamma   90.00
#
_symmetry.space_group_name_H-M   'P 1'
#
loop_
_entity.id
_entity.type
_entity.pdbx_description
1 polymer ?
#
loop_
_entity_poly.entity_id
_entity_poly.type
_entity_poly.pdbx_seq_one_letter_code
_entity_poly.pdbx_strand_id
1 'polypeptide(L)'
;MIFEILPAEISPIAFSVLFNSNLVNSSHQIKEYQDVQVMNFGGNDELPNFLSDLTNMDKFDEVNTIVISRDAETDADAAIMSIQDAIQHANNKNSANIPIPQESFKYTNNQKSSMKVAFMIFPGPEHQNGRLEDLCLSTVENDPLLK
;
A
#
# COMPACT_ATOMS: atom_id res chain seq x y z
N MET A 1 3.32 6.60 -15.61
CA MET A 1 4.36 6.88 -14.60
C MET A 1 4.92 5.55 -14.14
N ILE A 2 6.14 5.22 -14.57
CA ILE A 2 6.85 4.00 -14.16
C ILE A 2 7.51 4.34 -12.83
N PHE A 3 7.10 3.69 -11.73
CA PHE A 3 7.88 3.73 -10.50
C PHE A 3 9.08 2.81 -10.69
N GLU A 4 10.19 3.38 -11.13
CA GLU A 4 11.48 2.70 -11.19
C GLU A 4 12.07 2.67 -9.78
N ILE A 5 11.93 1.55 -9.08
CA ILE A 5 12.67 1.30 -7.84
C ILE A 5 14.07 0.82 -8.24
N LEU A 6 15.03 1.76 -8.25
CA LEU A 6 16.46 1.50 -8.43
C LEU A 6 17.11 0.97 -7.13
N PRO A 7 18.26 0.27 -7.21
CA PRO A 7 18.54 -0.92 -6.43
C PRO A 7 18.92 -0.61 -4.98
N ALA A 8 18.31 -1.36 -4.06
CA ALA A 8 18.78 -1.47 -2.69
C ALA A 8 19.95 -2.47 -2.67
N GLU A 9 21.18 -1.99 -2.49
CA GLU A 9 22.17 -2.82 -1.81
C GLU A 9 21.73 -2.96 -0.35
N ILE A 10 21.82 -4.18 0.17
CA ILE A 10 21.55 -4.67 1.53
C ILE A 10 20.18 -5.39 1.68
N SER A 11 20.27 -6.73 1.61
CA SER A 11 19.34 -7.76 2.10
C SER A 11 19.14 -7.68 3.64
N PRO A 12 18.07 -8.21 4.28
CA PRO A 12 17.03 -9.13 3.78
C PRO A 12 15.57 -8.66 3.95
N ILE A 13 14.76 -8.90 2.91
CA ILE A 13 13.32 -9.29 2.91
C ILE A 13 12.30 -8.28 3.47
N ALA A 14 11.78 -7.39 2.61
CA ALA A 14 10.32 -7.23 2.39
C ALA A 14 9.98 -5.97 1.58
N PHE A 15 8.94 -6.09 0.76
CA PHE A 15 8.12 -4.95 0.34
C PHE A 15 6.73 -5.46 -0.11
N SER A 16 5.66 -4.81 0.34
CA SER A 16 4.30 -5.01 -0.18
C SER A 16 3.81 -3.68 -0.74
N VAL A 17 3.41 -3.64 -2.01
CA VAL A 17 2.75 -2.48 -2.65
C VAL A 17 1.38 -2.94 -3.11
N LEU A 18 0.37 -2.12 -2.91
CA LEU A 18 -1.04 -2.45 -3.09
C LEU A 18 -1.67 -1.54 -4.16
N PHE A 19 -1.90 -2.03 -5.38
CA PHE A 19 -2.68 -1.27 -6.37
C PHE A 19 -4.09 -1.84 -6.46
N ASN A 20 -5.09 -0.99 -6.24
CA ASN A 20 -6.43 -1.09 -6.82
C ASN A 20 -6.53 0.16 -7.73
N SER A 21 -6.77 0.08 -9.04
CA SER A 21 -7.91 -0.53 -9.73
C SER A 21 -7.59 -0.77 -11.23
N ASN A 22 -8.14 -1.85 -11.79
CA ASN A 22 -8.43 -2.05 -13.23
C ASN A 22 -7.32 -2.06 -14.31
N LEU A 23 -6.09 -2.49 -14.04
CA LEU A 23 -5.09 -2.72 -15.10
C LEU A 23 -4.30 -4.02 -14.93
N VAL A 24 -4.94 -5.18 -15.11
CA VAL A 24 -4.23 -6.37 -15.61
C VAL A 24 -5.15 -7.15 -16.55
N ASN A 25 -5.15 -6.73 -17.81
CA ASN A 25 -5.64 -7.55 -18.92
C ASN A 25 -4.77 -7.29 -20.16
N SER A 26 -3.55 -7.82 -20.13
CA SER A 26 -2.80 -8.13 -21.34
C SER A 26 -1.53 -8.87 -20.97
N SER A 27 -1.48 -10.10 -21.45
CA SER A 27 -0.32 -11.00 -21.51
C SER A 27 0.99 -10.24 -21.79
N HIS A 28 1.90 -10.23 -20.80
CA HIS A 28 3.36 -10.45 -20.91
C HIS A 28 4.09 -9.85 -19.68
N GLN A 29 4.88 -10.71 -19.01
CA GLN A 29 5.92 -10.43 -18.00
C GLN A 29 5.46 -10.09 -16.57
N ILE A 30 5.27 -11.14 -15.76
CA ILE A 30 5.49 -11.05 -14.30
C ILE A 30 7.00 -10.91 -14.11
N LYS A 31 7.47 -9.74 -13.65
CA LYS A 31 8.86 -9.55 -13.25
C LYS A 31 8.98 -9.93 -11.77
N GLU A 32 9.39 -11.16 -11.50
CA GLU A 32 9.72 -11.60 -10.14
C GLU A 32 10.94 -10.81 -9.64
N TYR A 33 10.70 -9.77 -8.83
CA TYR A 33 11.72 -9.29 -7.92
C TYR A 33 11.68 -10.23 -6.71
N GLN A 34 12.77 -10.97 -6.49
CA GLN A 34 12.85 -12.09 -5.53
C GLN A 34 12.44 -11.73 -4.07
N ASP A 35 12.31 -10.45 -3.74
CA ASP A 35 12.08 -9.95 -2.39
C ASP A 35 10.79 -9.11 -2.21
N VAL A 36 9.91 -9.07 -3.21
CA VAL A 36 8.69 -8.22 -3.19
C VAL A 36 7.44 -9.04 -3.47
N GLN A 37 6.45 -8.95 -2.58
CA GLN A 37 5.15 -9.60 -2.76
C GLN A 37 4.03 -8.56 -2.83
N VAL A 38 3.35 -8.54 -3.98
CA VAL A 38 2.16 -7.72 -4.22
C VAL A 38 0.93 -8.58 -3.95
N MET A 39 0.04 -8.09 -3.10
CA MET A 39 -1.20 -8.76 -2.74
C MET A 39 -2.35 -7.78 -2.89
N ASN A 40 -3.51 -8.23 -3.35
CA ASN A 40 -4.74 -7.44 -3.36
C ASN A 40 -5.56 -7.77 -2.11
N PHE A 41 -5.96 -6.77 -1.32
CA PHE A 41 -6.83 -6.96 -0.15
C PHE A 41 -8.32 -6.87 -0.49
N GLY A 42 -8.68 -6.57 -1.74
CA GLY A 42 -10.05 -6.43 -2.22
C GLY A 42 -10.63 -5.05 -1.97
N GLY A 43 -11.76 -4.98 -1.26
CA GLY A 43 -12.43 -3.72 -0.92
C GLY A 43 -11.80 -2.98 0.26
N ASN A 44 -12.06 -1.67 0.38
CA ASN A 44 -11.56 -0.86 1.50
C ASN A 44 -12.00 -1.42 2.87
N ASP A 45 -13.21 -1.98 2.95
CA ASP A 45 -13.76 -2.61 4.15
C ASP A 45 -13.13 -4.00 4.47
N GLU A 46 -12.38 -4.58 3.53
CA GLU A 46 -11.77 -5.90 3.67
C GLU A 46 -10.34 -5.83 4.25
N LEU A 47 -9.71 -4.65 4.21
CA LEU A 47 -8.35 -4.42 4.71
C LEU A 47 -8.13 -4.92 6.17
N PRO A 48 -9.03 -4.69 7.15
CA PRO A 48 -8.83 -5.18 8.52
C PRO A 48 -8.73 -6.72 8.61
N ASN A 49 -9.59 -7.43 7.87
CA ASN A 49 -9.58 -8.89 7.83
C ASN A 49 -8.35 -9.39 7.07
N PHE A 50 -8.00 -8.75 5.96
CA PHE A 50 -6.80 -9.07 5.20
C PHE A 50 -5.53 -8.96 6.05
N LEU A 51 -5.33 -7.87 6.78
CA LEU A 51 -4.17 -7.71 7.67
C LEU A 51 -4.16 -8.74 8.81
N SER A 52 -5.34 -9.11 9.31
CA SER A 52 -5.47 -10.18 10.29
C SER A 52 -5.09 -11.55 9.73
N ASP A 53 -5.46 -11.84 8.49
CA ASP A 53 -5.11 -13.12 7.87
C ASP A 53 -3.63 -13.14 7.49
N LEU A 54 -3.09 -12.02 6.99
CA LEU A 54 -1.67 -11.83 6.69
C LEU A 54 -0.79 -12.10 7.93
N THR A 55 -1.17 -11.57 9.08
CA THR A 55 -0.42 -11.76 10.34
C THR A 55 -0.44 -13.20 10.86
N ASN A 56 -1.36 -14.03 10.36
CA ASN A 56 -1.44 -15.46 10.68
C ASN A 56 -0.78 -16.35 9.62
N MET A 57 -0.25 -15.79 8.53
CA MET A 57 0.44 -16.57 7.51
C MET A 57 1.77 -17.10 8.02
N ASP A 58 2.14 -18.29 7.56
CA ASP A 58 3.48 -18.83 7.76
C ASP A 58 4.50 -17.81 7.28
N LYS A 59 5.55 -17.61 8.09
CA LYS A 59 6.66 -16.67 7.82
C LYS A 59 6.29 -15.18 7.85
N PHE A 60 5.14 -14.80 8.41
CA PHE A 60 4.85 -13.38 8.65
C PHE A 60 5.97 -12.69 9.46
N ASP A 61 6.60 -13.41 10.39
CA ASP A 61 7.74 -12.92 11.18
C ASP A 61 8.98 -12.56 10.34
N GLU A 62 9.07 -13.03 9.09
CA GLU A 62 10.14 -12.68 8.15
C GLU A 62 9.84 -11.36 7.41
N VAL A 63 8.63 -10.83 7.51
CA VAL A 63 8.23 -9.58 6.83
C VAL A 63 8.85 -8.38 7.55
N ASN A 64 9.79 -7.69 6.91
CA ASN A 64 10.42 -6.49 7.47
C ASN A 64 9.71 -5.17 7.12
N THR A 65 8.83 -5.15 6.11
CA THR A 65 8.24 -3.92 5.56
C THR A 65 6.87 -4.19 4.96
N ILE A 66 5.88 -3.37 5.35
CA ILE A 66 4.54 -3.35 4.77
C ILE A 66 4.30 -1.96 4.17
N VAL A 67 3.83 -1.88 2.92
CA VAL A 67 3.28 -0.64 2.37
C VAL A 67 1.83 -0.86 1.95
N ILE A 68 0.95 0.03 2.41
CA ILE A 68 -0.47 0.01 2.09
C ILE A 68 -0.74 1.18 1.16
N SER A 69 -1.26 0.92 -0.03
CA SER A 69 -1.66 1.97 -0.95
C SER A 69 -3.14 1.84 -1.30
N ARG A 70 -3.82 3.00 -1.30
CA ARG A 70 -5.21 3.15 -1.72
C ARG A 70 -5.45 4.58 -2.18
N ASP A 71 -6.54 4.81 -2.87
CA ASP A 71 -7.01 6.15 -3.14
C ASP A 71 -7.79 6.73 -1.94
N ALA A 72 -7.99 8.05 -1.98
CA ALA A 72 -8.76 8.80 -1.00
C ALA A 72 -10.27 8.61 -1.20
N GLU A 73 -10.70 8.17 -2.38
CA GLU A 73 -12.10 8.15 -2.83
C GLU A 73 -12.77 9.50 -2.60
N THR A 74 -13.49 9.65 -1.50
CA THR A 74 -14.23 10.86 -1.13
C THR A 74 -13.55 11.71 -0.06
N ASP A 75 -12.62 11.14 0.71
CA ASP A 75 -12.02 11.78 1.89
C ASP A 75 -10.68 11.11 2.26
N ALA A 76 -9.59 11.86 2.11
CA ALA A 76 -8.24 11.40 2.41
C ALA A 76 -8.04 11.12 3.90
N ASP A 77 -8.59 11.94 4.79
CA ASP A 77 -8.45 11.75 6.24
C ASP A 77 -9.22 10.50 6.69
N ALA A 78 -10.41 10.28 6.14
CA ALA A 78 -11.16 9.04 6.38
C ALA A 78 -10.41 7.80 5.88
N ALA A 79 -9.77 7.88 4.72
CA ALA A 79 -8.94 6.80 4.19
C ALA A 79 -7.70 6.52 5.08
N ILE A 80 -7.06 7.56 5.62
CA ILE A 80 -5.95 7.44 6.57
C ILE A 80 -6.41 6.74 7.84
N MET A 81 -7.50 7.21 8.46
CA MET A 81 -8.06 6.61 9.68
C MET A 81 -8.44 5.14 9.44
N SER A 82 -9.05 4.84 8.29
CA SER A 82 -9.41 3.46 7.91
C SER A 82 -8.19 2.53 7.86
N ILE A 83 -7.04 2.99 7.34
CA ILE A 83 -5.80 2.20 7.34
C ILE A 83 -5.29 1.99 8.77
N GLN A 84 -5.27 3.06 9.57
CA GLN A 84 -4.79 3.02 10.95
C GLN A 84 -5.62 2.06 11.81
N ASP A 85 -6.95 2.12 11.68
CA ASP A 85 -7.89 1.24 12.35
C ASP A 85 -7.72 -0.21 11.91
N ALA A 86 -7.47 -0.47 10.62
CA ALA A 86 -7.21 -1.82 10.12
C ALA A 86 -5.94 -2.44 10.72
N ILE A 87 -4.86 -1.66 10.83
CA ILE A 87 -3.62 -2.11 11.48
C ILE A 87 -3.87 -2.36 12.98
N GLN A 88 -4.57 -1.44 13.65
CA GLN A 88 -4.92 -1.59 15.05
C GLN A 88 -5.78 -2.84 15.30
N HIS A 89 -6.72 -3.13 14.40
CA HIS A 89 -7.55 -4.33 14.44
C HIS A 89 -6.70 -5.60 14.36
N ALA A 90 -5.80 -5.70 13.38
CA ALA A 90 -4.90 -6.86 13.23
C ALA A 90 -4.00 -7.04 14.47
N ASN A 91 -3.47 -5.95 15.00
CA ASN A 91 -2.68 -5.96 16.24
C ASN A 91 -3.47 -6.49 17.43
N ASN A 92 -4.75 -6.09 17.57
CA ASN A 92 -5.60 -6.57 18.65
C ASN A 92 -5.97 -8.05 18.50
N LYS A 93 -6.16 -8.51 17.27
CA LYS A 93 -6.60 -9.88 16.98
C LYS A 93 -5.48 -10.91 17.15
N ASN A 94 -4.28 -10.61 16.65
CA ASN A 94 -3.18 -11.59 16.59
C ASN A 94 -1.90 -11.16 17.32
N SER A 95 -1.89 -10.01 18.03
CA SER A 95 -0.71 -9.49 18.75
C SER A 95 0.53 -9.24 17.87
N ALA A 96 0.34 -8.93 16.59
CA ALA A 96 1.39 -8.83 15.57
C ALA A 96 2.37 -7.64 15.72
N ASN A 97 2.09 -6.69 16.61
CA ASN A 97 2.93 -5.49 16.87
C ASN A 97 3.33 -4.70 15.61
N ILE A 98 2.44 -4.60 14.62
CA ILE A 98 2.63 -3.80 13.42
C ILE A 98 2.65 -2.30 13.82
N PRO A 99 3.68 -1.53 13.43
CA PRO A 99 3.69 -0.08 13.61
C PRO A 99 2.52 0.62 12.92
N ILE A 100 1.87 1.58 13.59
CA ILE A 100 0.76 2.36 13.02
C ILE A 100 1.29 3.70 12.49
N PRO A 101 1.43 3.86 11.15
CA PRO A 101 1.90 5.10 10.55
C PRO A 101 0.92 6.26 10.73
N GLN A 102 1.45 7.45 11.00
CA GLN A 102 0.65 8.67 11.22
C GLN A 102 0.52 9.55 9.98
N GLU A 103 1.46 9.42 9.05
CA GLU A 103 1.56 10.30 7.88
C GLU A 103 1.72 9.49 6.61
N SER A 104 1.02 9.93 5.56
CA SER A 104 1.14 9.36 4.22
C SER A 104 2.55 9.57 3.66
N PHE A 105 3.03 8.63 2.86
CA PHE A 105 4.35 8.63 2.22
C PHE A 105 5.56 8.67 3.17
N LYS A 106 5.37 8.31 4.45
CA LYS A 106 6.45 8.21 5.44
C LYS A 106 6.49 6.83 6.09
N TYR A 107 7.71 6.29 6.24
CA TYR A 107 7.91 5.08 7.02
C TYR A 107 7.80 5.35 8.51
N THR A 108 7.11 4.46 9.20
CA THR A 108 7.02 4.36 10.65
C THR A 108 7.60 3.04 11.09
N ASN A 109 8.37 3.06 12.17
CA ASN A 109 8.84 1.88 12.87
C ASN A 109 8.33 1.93 14.32
N ASN A 110 8.53 0.86 15.07
CA ASN A 110 8.29 0.89 16.52
C ASN A 110 9.50 0.29 17.25
N GLN A 111 9.56 0.48 18.57
CA GLN A 111 10.66 -0.04 19.38
C GLN A 111 10.60 -1.56 19.62
N LYS A 112 9.45 -2.18 19.33
CA LYS A 112 9.15 -3.59 19.63
C LYS A 112 9.43 -4.53 18.45
N SER A 113 9.58 -3.99 17.25
CA SER A 113 9.71 -4.72 15.99
C SER A 113 10.63 -3.95 15.05
N SER A 114 11.48 -4.68 14.31
CA SER A 114 12.26 -4.12 13.20
C SER A 114 11.43 -3.81 11.96
N MET A 115 10.13 -4.16 11.97
CA MET A 115 9.21 -3.92 10.88
C MET A 115 9.03 -2.42 10.62
N LYS A 116 9.01 -2.04 9.34
CA LYS A 116 8.66 -0.71 8.85
C LYS A 116 7.29 -0.75 8.19
N VAL A 117 6.51 0.30 8.38
CA VAL A 117 5.20 0.43 7.73
C VAL A 117 5.08 1.81 7.11
N ALA A 118 4.62 1.87 5.88
CA ALA A 118 4.20 3.12 5.25
C ALA A 118 2.82 2.94 4.64
N PHE A 119 2.14 4.05 4.36
CA PHE A 119 1.01 4.02 3.46
C PHE A 119 1.07 5.16 2.45
N MET A 120 0.36 4.99 1.35
CA MET A 120 0.27 5.97 0.26
C MET A 120 -1.21 6.21 -0.04
N ILE A 121 -1.65 7.45 0.16
CA ILE A 121 -2.97 7.91 -0.27
C ILE A 121 -2.81 8.64 -1.59
N PHE A 122 -3.47 8.11 -2.61
CA PHE A 122 -3.61 8.78 -3.90
C PHE A 122 -4.89 9.66 -3.90
N PRO A 123 -4.94 10.77 -4.66
CA PRO A 123 -3.98 11.23 -5.67
C PRO A 123 -2.63 11.76 -5.13
N GLY A 124 -2.55 12.05 -3.83
CA GLY A 124 -1.33 12.53 -3.18
C GLY A 124 -1.64 13.51 -2.05
N PRO A 125 -0.60 14.00 -1.34
CA PRO A 125 -0.77 14.81 -0.13
C PRO A 125 -1.48 16.16 -0.35
N GLU A 126 -1.52 16.66 -1.60
CA GLU A 126 -2.19 17.91 -1.95
C GLU A 126 -3.71 17.75 -2.18
N HIS A 127 -4.23 16.51 -2.15
CA HIS A 127 -5.60 16.19 -2.49
C HIS A 127 -6.38 15.71 -1.27
N GLN A 128 -7.58 16.28 -1.07
CA GLN A 128 -8.50 15.88 0.00
C GLN A 128 -9.42 14.72 -0.39
N ASN A 129 -9.50 14.40 -1.69
CA ASN A 129 -10.30 13.32 -2.25
C ASN A 129 -9.79 12.98 -3.65
N GLY A 130 -10.40 11.98 -4.27
CA GLY A 130 -10.12 11.57 -5.64
C GLY A 130 -9.61 10.15 -5.74
N ARG A 131 -9.80 9.57 -6.92
CA ARG A 131 -9.35 8.24 -7.28
C ARG A 131 -8.03 8.29 -8.05
N LEU A 132 -7.37 7.15 -8.15
CA LEU A 132 -6.16 7.04 -8.97
C LEU A 132 -6.46 7.28 -10.45
N GLU A 133 -7.65 6.93 -10.93
CA GLU A 133 -8.10 7.20 -12.30
C GLU A 133 -8.24 8.69 -12.57
N ASP A 134 -8.73 9.46 -11.59
CA ASP A 134 -8.84 10.92 -11.73
C ASP A 134 -7.45 11.54 -11.92
N LEU A 135 -6.48 11.08 -11.13
CA LEU A 135 -5.08 11.48 -11.29
C LEU A 135 -4.56 11.09 -12.68
N CYS A 136 -4.72 9.83 -13.09
CA CYS A 136 -4.25 9.36 -14.39
C CYS A 136 -4.87 10.16 -15.55
N LEU A 137 -6.17 10.43 -15.51
CA LEU A 137 -6.88 11.23 -16.51
C LEU A 137 -6.34 12.67 -16.55
N SER A 138 -6.09 13.28 -15.40
CA SER A 138 -5.54 14.64 -15.34
C SER A 138 -4.17 14.76 -16.03
N THR A 139 -3.35 13.70 -16.02
CA THR A 139 -2.03 13.72 -16.65
C THR A 139 -2.07 13.77 -18.17
N VAL A 140 -3.18 13.34 -18.78
CA VAL A 140 -3.34 13.29 -20.25
C VAL A 140 -4.38 14.28 -20.76
N GLU A 141 -5.02 15.05 -19.88
CA GLU A 141 -6.09 15.99 -20.25
C GLU A 141 -5.65 17.03 -21.29
N ASN A 142 -4.37 17.40 -21.27
CA ASN A 142 -3.78 18.35 -22.20
C ASN A 142 -3.07 17.69 -23.41
N ASP A 143 -3.14 16.37 -23.54
CA ASP A 143 -2.51 15.67 -24.65
C ASP A 143 -3.22 16.05 -25.97
N PRO A 144 -2.50 16.63 -26.95
CA PRO A 144 -3.09 17.03 -28.23
C PRO A 144 -3.67 15.85 -29.03
N LEU A 145 -3.30 14.59 -28.71
CA LEU A 145 -3.85 13.39 -29.35
C LEU A 145 -5.21 12.97 -28.79
N LEU A 146 -5.65 13.54 -27.66
CA LEU A 146 -6.94 13.26 -27.02
C LEU A 146 -7.99 14.36 -27.27
N LYS A 147 -7.74 15.28 -28.23
CA LYS A 147 -8.66 16.35 -28.63
C LYS A 147 -9.43 16.04 -29.90
#